data_AF-A0A671WDI8-F1
#
_entry.id   AF-A0A671WDI8-F1
#
_cell.length_a   1.000
_cell.length_b   1.000
_cell.length_c   1.000
_cell.angle_alpha   90.00
_cell.angle_beta   90.00
_cell.angle_gamma   90.00
#
_symmetry.space_group_name_H-M   'P 1'
#
loop_
_entity.id
_entity.type
_entity.pdbx_description
1 polymer ?
#
loop_
_entity_poly.entity_id
_entity_poly.type
_entity_poly.pdbx_seq_one_letter_code
_entity_poly.pdbx_strand_id
1 'polypeptide(L)'
;CITNSYNLWISTVCFFLKCTKSTDRTTYFHTELMDTRAARPFSFSFNTSDYRILLMDQDQGRLYLGSREYLVALDMHNVNKEPLIIHWPASAKRKGECQMTGKGRQGECANFVRLIEPWNRTHLYTCGTGAYQPICTFINRGWRAEDYLFRLVPGYVDSGKGKCSYDPKQENIAVLIRKNGNLYAGVHIDFMSTDAALFRTMGGRTAIRTEQYDSRWLNEPVFVQIQQIPDSAEKNDDKLYFFFREKSLDSSGGASPSVLARVGRVCLNDEGGQKSLVNRWTTFLKARLICSVIGEDGVETRFDELRDVFIQPTQDERNPMVYALFTTAGSVFKGSAVCVYSMADIRNVFNGPFAHKHGHNYQWTEYTGKIPYPRPGTCPGGTFTPGIRSSKNFSDEAVNFIRAHPLMFHPVYPIHRRPLVVRTGVDYRFTAMVVDQVDAVDGRYEVLFLGTDRGTVQKVIVLPKDPTSMEELTLEEVEVFRVPAVKTMKISSKRQQLYVSSDAGLTQVSLHRCGVYGRACSDCCLARDPYCAWDGESCSAFTPSTKRRSRRQDVKHGDPLRQCRGFNAKETVQFGVEGSSTFLECQPRSPQATVKWLFQREGKRKLVRKKREVSRIF
;
A
#
# COMPACT_ATOMS: atom_id res chain seq x y z
N CYS A 1 46.22 0.97 18.88
CA CYS A 1 47.66 0.86 18.55
C CYS A 1 48.43 0.47 19.81
N ILE A 2 49.57 -0.23 19.66
CA ILE A 2 50.43 -0.67 20.76
C ILE A 2 51.35 0.47 21.19
N THR A 3 51.35 0.81 22.48
CA THR A 3 52.52 1.39 23.18
C THR A 3 52.47 0.98 24.65
N ASN A 4 53.66 0.60 25.16
CA ASN A 4 53.95 0.13 26.52
C ASN A 4 53.45 1.08 27.60
N SER A 5 52.75 0.54 28.60
CA SER A 5 52.85 0.81 30.05
C SER A 5 51.60 0.28 30.76
N TYR A 6 51.80 -0.28 31.95
CA TYR A 6 50.79 -0.86 32.86
C TYR A 6 49.42 -0.17 32.79
N ASN A 7 48.49 -0.77 32.05
CA ASN A 7 47.08 -0.36 32.00
C ASN A 7 46.23 -1.59 31.70
N LEU A 8 45.13 -1.76 32.45
CA LEU A 8 44.13 -2.78 32.21
C LEU A 8 43.33 -2.37 30.95
N TRP A 9 43.53 -3.05 29.83
CA TRP A 9 42.83 -2.74 28.59
C TRP A 9 41.53 -3.55 28.52
N ILE A 10 40.39 -2.86 28.54
CA ILE A 10 39.07 -3.46 28.30
C ILE A 10 38.64 -3.00 26.92
N SER A 11 38.57 -3.94 25.98
CA SER A 11 38.07 -3.67 24.62
C SER A 11 36.68 -4.28 24.51
N THR A 12 35.66 -3.44 24.38
CA THR A 12 34.31 -3.91 24.08
C THR A 12 34.26 -4.30 22.61
N VAL A 13 34.21 -5.60 22.31
CA VAL A 13 33.99 -6.10 20.94
C VAL A 13 32.63 -6.77 20.91
N CYS A 14 31.63 -6.08 20.37
CA CYS A 14 30.34 -6.67 20.06
C CYS A 14 30.49 -7.63 18.87
N PHE A 15 30.44 -8.93 19.14
CA PHE A 15 30.25 -9.94 18.11
C PHE A 15 28.76 -10.21 17.96
N PHE A 16 28.16 -9.79 16.85
CA PHE A 16 26.79 -10.14 16.49
C PHE A 16 26.76 -11.54 15.89
N LEU A 17 26.18 -12.50 16.62
CA LEU A 17 25.82 -13.80 16.07
C LEU A 17 24.51 -13.70 15.28
N LYS A 18 24.52 -14.29 14.08
CA LYS A 18 23.34 -14.47 13.20
C LYS A 18 22.19 -15.14 13.95
N CYS A 19 21.00 -14.56 13.87
CA CYS A 19 19.77 -15.15 14.40
C CYS A 19 18.71 -15.31 13.29
N THR A 20 17.89 -16.35 13.41
CA THR A 20 17.10 -16.98 12.33
C THR A 20 15.61 -16.60 12.30
N LYS A 21 15.20 -15.50 12.95
CA LYS A 21 13.82 -14.98 12.88
C LYS A 21 13.82 -13.48 12.60
N SER A 22 13.00 -13.06 11.63
CA SER A 22 12.75 -11.65 11.27
C SER A 22 11.97 -10.97 12.40
N THR A 23 12.69 -10.42 13.38
CA THR A 23 12.19 -9.46 14.37
C THR A 23 12.64 -8.05 13.99
N ASP A 24 11.95 -7.02 14.48
CA ASP A 24 12.28 -5.65 14.12
C ASP A 24 13.64 -5.24 14.68
N ARG A 25 14.44 -4.60 13.83
CA ARG A 25 15.79 -4.21 14.21
C ARG A 25 15.82 -2.96 15.10
N THR A 26 14.85 -2.08 14.94
CA THR A 26 14.68 -0.86 15.74
C THR A 26 13.21 -0.51 15.78
N THR A 27 12.68 -0.23 16.97
CA THR A 27 11.29 0.19 17.16
C THR A 27 11.30 1.61 17.72
N TYR A 28 10.50 2.50 17.14
CA TYR A 28 10.34 3.87 17.62
C TYR A 28 8.92 4.07 18.14
N PHE A 29 8.82 4.47 19.40
CA PHE A 29 7.53 4.78 20.01
C PHE A 29 7.02 6.16 19.56
N HIS A 30 5.71 6.36 19.68
CA HIS A 30 5.08 7.62 19.26
C HIS A 30 5.75 8.85 19.88
N THR A 31 6.12 8.81 21.16
CA THR A 31 6.78 9.94 21.85
C THR A 31 8.13 10.27 21.24
N GLU A 32 8.96 9.27 20.95
CA GLU A 32 10.29 9.45 20.39
C GLU A 32 10.24 10.06 18.98
N LEU A 33 9.25 9.66 18.17
CA LEU A 33 9.04 10.22 16.83
C LEU A 33 8.69 11.71 16.86
N MET A 34 7.94 12.14 17.88
CA MET A 34 7.59 13.55 18.07
C MET A 34 8.78 14.36 18.58
N ASP A 35 9.50 13.82 19.58
CA ASP A 35 10.66 14.49 20.18
C ASP A 35 11.78 14.71 19.16
N THR A 36 12.01 13.74 18.28
CA THR A 36 13.00 13.82 17.18
C THR A 36 12.50 14.61 15.98
N ARG A 37 11.24 15.08 15.98
CA ARG A 37 10.55 15.70 14.83
C ARG A 37 10.60 14.86 13.55
N ALA A 38 10.77 13.54 13.70
CA ALA A 38 10.75 12.59 12.60
C ALA A 38 9.31 12.31 12.09
N ALA A 39 8.31 12.64 12.92
CA ALA A 39 6.91 12.66 12.56
C ALA A 39 6.26 14.02 12.85
N ARG A 40 5.25 14.38 12.07
CA ARG A 40 4.40 15.56 12.26
C ARG A 40 2.93 15.14 12.16
N PRO A 41 2.22 15.02 13.28
CA PRO A 41 0.81 14.68 13.28
C PRO A 41 0.00 15.92 12.90
N PHE A 42 -1.09 15.67 12.19
CA PHE A 42 -2.13 16.61 11.83
C PHE A 42 -3.48 15.99 12.19
N SER A 43 -4.24 16.70 13.02
CA SER A 43 -5.63 16.40 13.33
C SER A 43 -6.39 17.71 13.44
N PHE A 44 -7.71 17.68 13.21
CA PHE A 44 -8.52 18.87 13.45
C PHE A 44 -8.63 19.16 14.95
N SER A 45 -8.79 20.44 15.30
CA SER A 45 -9.20 20.85 16.64
C SER A 45 -10.67 20.54 16.93
N PHE A 46 -11.47 20.22 15.90
CA PHE A 46 -12.88 19.85 15.99
C PHE A 46 -13.04 18.32 16.04
N ASN A 47 -14.11 17.84 16.67
CA ASN A 47 -14.38 16.40 16.80
C ASN A 47 -14.78 15.77 15.45
N THR A 48 -13.81 15.23 14.71
CA THR A 48 -14.00 14.53 13.44
C THR A 48 -13.19 13.23 13.40
N SER A 49 -13.46 12.38 12.41
CA SER A 49 -12.85 11.06 12.24
C SER A 49 -12.77 10.65 10.76
N ASP A 50 -12.28 9.44 10.50
CA ASP A 50 -12.26 8.80 9.18
C ASP A 50 -11.44 9.58 8.14
N TYR A 51 -10.17 9.85 8.45
CA TYR A 51 -9.20 10.48 7.55
C TYR A 51 -8.80 9.48 6.45
N ARG A 52 -9.73 9.16 5.55
CA ARG A 52 -9.58 8.02 4.64
C ARG A 52 -9.01 8.42 3.29
N ILE A 53 -9.48 9.52 2.71
CA ILE A 53 -9.14 9.88 1.33
C ILE A 53 -7.91 10.78 1.31
N LEU A 54 -6.84 10.32 0.65
CA LEU A 54 -5.61 11.06 0.45
C LEU A 54 -5.30 11.19 -1.04
N LEU A 55 -5.31 12.41 -1.56
CA LEU A 55 -4.88 12.74 -2.92
C LEU A 55 -3.62 13.61 -2.84
N MET A 56 -2.49 13.08 -3.31
CA MET A 56 -1.25 13.86 -3.46
C MET A 56 -1.27 14.59 -4.80
N ASP A 57 -1.07 15.91 -4.76
CA ASP A 57 -0.80 16.73 -5.94
C ASP A 57 0.66 17.21 -5.87
N GLN A 58 1.56 16.44 -6.49
CA GLN A 58 2.99 16.76 -6.49
C GLN A 58 3.32 18.05 -7.24
N ASP A 59 2.51 18.40 -8.24
CA ASP A 59 2.70 19.58 -9.09
C ASP A 59 2.42 20.86 -8.31
N GLN A 60 1.38 20.86 -7.48
CA GLN A 60 1.06 21.96 -6.57
C GLN A 60 1.72 21.83 -5.19
N GLY A 61 2.35 20.70 -4.87
CA GLY A 61 2.92 20.47 -3.54
C GLY A 61 1.86 20.45 -2.43
N ARG A 62 0.64 20.02 -2.75
CA ARG A 62 -0.50 19.96 -1.83
C ARG A 62 -0.95 18.52 -1.62
N LEU A 63 -1.33 18.21 -0.39
CA LEU A 63 -2.00 16.96 -0.03
C LEU A 63 -3.45 17.27 0.31
N TYR A 64 -4.38 16.72 -0.47
CA TYR A 64 -5.80 16.83 -0.17
C TYR A 64 -6.26 15.66 0.68
N LEU A 65 -7.00 15.98 1.73
CA LEU A 65 -7.50 15.04 2.72
C LEU A 65 -9.02 15.17 2.80
N GLY A 66 -9.71 14.03 2.70
CA GLY A 66 -11.13 13.92 2.97
C GLY A 66 -11.38 13.20 4.29
N SER A 67 -12.22 13.78 5.15
CA SER A 67 -12.67 13.18 6.41
C SER A 67 -14.19 13.28 6.58
N ARG A 68 -14.69 12.93 7.77
CA ARG A 68 -16.08 13.18 8.14
C ARG A 68 -16.36 14.69 8.20
N GLU A 69 -17.20 15.16 7.29
CA GLU A 69 -17.70 16.53 7.11
C GLU A 69 -16.68 17.58 6.65
N TYR A 70 -15.42 17.20 6.44
CA TYR A 70 -14.38 18.16 6.08
C TYR A 70 -13.53 17.71 4.88
N LEU A 71 -13.11 18.71 4.11
CA LEU A 71 -12.08 18.62 3.08
C LEU A 71 -10.94 19.53 3.50
N VAL A 72 -9.70 19.07 3.35
CA VAL A 72 -8.51 19.83 3.75
C VAL A 72 -7.48 19.84 2.64
N ALA A 73 -6.83 20.98 2.43
CA ALA A 73 -5.61 21.08 1.65
C ALA A 73 -4.44 21.38 2.60
N LEU A 74 -3.46 20.48 2.62
CA LEU A 74 -2.26 20.57 3.45
C LEU A 74 -1.04 20.84 2.58
N ASP A 75 -0.05 21.55 3.11
CA ASP A 75 1.26 21.67 2.48
C ASP A 75 2.03 20.35 2.62
N MET A 76 2.54 19.80 1.51
CA MET A 76 3.25 18.52 1.53
C MET A 76 4.60 18.57 2.26
N HIS A 77 5.23 19.74 2.37
CA HIS A 77 6.50 19.90 3.09
C HIS A 77 6.28 19.94 4.60
N ASN A 78 5.23 20.64 5.05
CA ASN A 78 4.81 20.67 6.44
C ASN A 78 3.28 20.66 6.55
N VAL A 79 2.71 19.52 6.92
CA VAL A 79 1.25 19.33 7.03
C VAL A 79 0.57 20.29 8.03
N ASN A 80 1.32 20.88 8.96
CA ASN A 80 0.79 21.85 9.93
C ASN A 80 0.92 23.31 9.46
N LYS A 81 1.49 23.56 8.28
CA LYS A 81 1.61 24.91 7.70
C LYS A 81 0.32 25.30 6.99
N GLU A 82 -0.40 26.26 7.56
CA GLU A 82 -1.55 26.96 6.95
C GLU A 82 -2.56 26.01 6.28
N PRO A 83 -3.16 25.06 7.04
CA PRO A 83 -4.15 24.13 6.50
C PRO A 83 -5.39 24.89 6.02
N LEU A 84 -5.82 24.64 4.78
CA LEU A 84 -7.05 25.21 4.24
C LEU A 84 -8.18 24.19 4.43
N ILE A 85 -9.24 24.59 5.14
CA ILE A 85 -10.31 23.68 5.57
C ILE A 85 -11.65 24.14 5.00
N ILE A 86 -12.36 23.21 4.39
CA ILE A 86 -13.76 23.37 3.97
C ILE A 86 -14.62 22.48 4.85
N HIS A 87 -15.61 23.08 5.52
CA HIS A 87 -16.69 22.35 6.18
C HIS A 87 -17.81 22.07 5.17
N TRP A 88 -18.06 20.79 4.88
CA TRP A 88 -19.04 20.32 3.90
C TRP A 88 -19.96 19.24 4.50
N PRO A 89 -20.84 19.61 5.45
CA PRO A 89 -21.75 18.67 6.11
C PRO A 89 -22.99 18.36 5.25
N ALA A 90 -23.70 17.29 5.62
CA ALA A 90 -25.07 17.07 5.13
C ALA A 90 -26.04 18.09 5.75
N SER A 91 -27.12 18.44 5.06
CA SER A 91 -28.13 19.37 5.56
C SER A 91 -28.82 18.84 6.83
N ALA A 92 -29.29 19.73 7.70
CA ALA A 92 -29.98 19.34 8.94
C ALA A 92 -31.21 18.46 8.66
N LYS A 93 -31.99 18.83 7.63
CA LYS A 93 -33.11 18.01 7.14
C LYS A 93 -32.66 16.59 6.78
N ARG A 94 -31.57 16.46 6.01
CA ARG A 94 -31.08 15.15 5.58
C ARG A 94 -30.55 14.31 6.75
N LYS A 95 -29.87 14.93 7.71
CA LYS A 95 -29.43 14.27 8.94
C LYS A 95 -30.64 13.72 9.72
N GLY A 96 -31.69 14.50 9.86
CA GLY A 96 -32.95 14.08 10.51
C GLY A 96 -33.61 12.90 9.79
N GLU A 97 -33.74 12.97 8.45
CA GLU A 97 -34.25 11.87 7.63
C GLU A 97 -33.42 10.58 7.80
N CYS A 98 -32.09 10.68 7.76
CA CYS A 98 -31.20 9.55 7.98
C CYS A 98 -31.42 8.92 9.36
N GLN A 99 -31.56 9.72 10.42
CA GLN A 99 -31.78 9.23 11.78
C GLN A 99 -33.12 8.49 11.94
N MET A 100 -34.18 8.96 11.25
CA MET A 100 -35.49 8.31 11.26
C MET A 100 -35.48 6.89 10.65
N THR A 101 -34.49 6.56 9.81
CA THR A 101 -34.33 5.20 9.24
C THR A 101 -33.70 4.19 10.21
N GLY A 102 -33.36 4.60 11.44
CA GLY A 102 -32.66 3.76 12.42
C GLY A 102 -31.13 3.73 12.25
N LYS A 103 -30.59 4.34 11.19
CA LYS A 103 -29.16 4.65 11.04
C LYS A 103 -28.74 5.80 11.98
N GLY A 104 -27.44 5.97 12.23
CA GLY A 104 -26.91 7.14 12.93
C GLY A 104 -26.55 6.96 14.41
N ARG A 105 -26.79 5.77 15.00
CA ARG A 105 -26.36 5.43 16.37
C ARG A 105 -24.84 5.58 16.58
N GLN A 106 -24.06 5.41 15.52
CA GLN A 106 -22.60 5.52 15.51
C GLN A 106 -22.11 6.78 14.77
N GLY A 107 -22.96 7.80 14.62
CA GLY A 107 -22.59 9.05 13.92
C GLY A 107 -22.51 8.91 12.39
N GLU A 108 -23.11 7.87 11.82
CA GLU A 108 -23.09 7.58 10.38
C GLU A 108 -23.91 8.58 9.54
N CYS A 109 -24.85 9.30 10.17
CA CYS A 109 -25.67 10.35 9.53
C CYS A 109 -24.88 11.66 9.41
N ALA A 110 -23.76 11.61 8.70
CA ALA A 110 -22.91 12.74 8.35
C ALA A 110 -22.45 12.60 6.89
N ASN A 111 -21.83 13.64 6.34
CA ASN A 111 -21.20 13.56 5.04
C ASN A 111 -19.75 13.05 5.21
N PHE A 112 -19.47 11.82 4.83
CA PHE A 112 -18.10 11.30 4.81
C PHE A 112 -17.52 11.46 3.42
N VAL A 113 -16.41 12.17 3.28
CA VAL A 113 -15.74 12.31 1.98
C VAL A 113 -15.18 10.96 1.55
N ARG A 114 -15.47 10.58 0.31
CA ARG A 114 -15.12 9.27 -0.27
C ARG A 114 -14.34 9.37 -1.57
N LEU A 115 -14.37 10.53 -2.22
CA LEU A 115 -13.69 10.75 -3.49
C LEU A 115 -13.12 12.16 -3.54
N ILE A 116 -11.86 12.28 -3.97
CA ILE A 116 -11.26 13.55 -4.38
C ILE A 116 -10.44 13.24 -5.63
N GLU A 117 -10.89 13.70 -6.79
CA GLU A 117 -10.23 13.49 -8.08
C GLU A 117 -9.95 14.82 -8.75
N PRO A 118 -8.80 14.99 -9.41
CA PRO A 118 -8.47 16.27 -9.98
C PRO A 118 -9.14 16.44 -11.36
N TRP A 119 -10.16 17.29 -11.42
CA TRP A 119 -10.96 17.55 -12.63
C TRP A 119 -10.15 18.24 -13.73
N ASN A 120 -9.50 19.34 -13.35
CA ASN A 120 -8.56 20.06 -14.20
C ASN A 120 -7.46 20.67 -13.32
N ARG A 121 -6.70 21.63 -13.84
CA ARG A 121 -5.64 22.25 -13.06
C ARG A 121 -6.17 23.04 -11.85
N THR A 122 -7.32 23.70 -11.98
CA THR A 122 -7.89 24.62 -10.99
C THR A 122 -9.00 24.02 -10.13
N HIS A 123 -9.57 22.89 -10.53
CA HIS A 123 -10.73 22.29 -9.87
C HIS A 123 -10.49 20.83 -9.51
N LEU A 124 -10.98 20.45 -8.35
CA LEU A 124 -11.15 19.07 -7.90
C LEU A 124 -12.63 18.70 -8.01
N TYR A 125 -12.92 17.45 -8.38
CA TYR A 125 -14.23 16.84 -8.22
C TYR A 125 -14.24 16.00 -6.95
N THR A 126 -15.20 16.23 -6.07
CA THR A 126 -15.29 15.54 -4.78
C THR A 126 -16.68 14.96 -4.57
N CYS A 127 -16.75 13.81 -3.90
CA CYS A 127 -18.01 13.19 -3.50
C CYS A 127 -17.94 12.70 -2.05
N GLY A 128 -19.10 12.71 -1.39
CA GLY A 128 -19.26 12.15 -0.06
C GLY A 128 -20.61 11.48 0.15
N THR A 129 -20.75 10.75 1.25
CA THR A 129 -21.94 9.92 1.55
C THR A 129 -23.22 10.72 1.78
N GLY A 130 -23.10 12.03 2.09
CA GLY A 130 -24.24 12.95 2.28
C GLY A 130 -25.30 12.45 3.26
N ALA A 131 -24.90 11.77 4.35
CA ALA A 131 -25.79 11.07 5.28
C ALA A 131 -26.73 10.07 4.55
N TYR A 132 -26.13 9.04 3.94
CA TYR A 132 -26.83 8.04 3.12
C TYR A 132 -27.61 8.64 1.94
N GLN A 133 -27.12 9.75 1.38
CA GLN A 133 -27.56 10.30 0.10
C GLN A 133 -26.34 10.91 -0.59
N PRO A 134 -25.57 10.12 -1.36
CA PRO A 134 -24.32 10.57 -1.91
C PRO A 134 -24.48 11.83 -2.76
N ILE A 135 -23.60 12.79 -2.51
CA ILE A 135 -23.54 14.09 -3.19
C ILE A 135 -22.13 14.33 -3.71
N CYS A 136 -22.03 15.04 -4.83
CA CYS A 136 -20.76 15.48 -5.41
C CYS A 136 -20.76 16.99 -5.67
N THR A 137 -19.58 17.59 -5.70
CA THR A 137 -19.40 19.00 -6.02
C THR A 137 -18.00 19.27 -6.57
N PHE A 138 -17.74 20.49 -7.01
CA PHE A 138 -16.41 20.96 -7.39
C PHE A 138 -15.79 21.82 -6.28
N ILE A 139 -14.48 21.68 -6.12
CA ILE A 139 -13.66 22.56 -5.29
C ILE A 139 -12.76 23.37 -6.21
N ASN A 140 -12.80 24.69 -6.10
CA ASN A 140 -11.80 25.56 -6.73
C ASN A 140 -10.57 25.63 -5.81
N ARG A 141 -9.43 25.18 -6.34
CA ARG A 141 -8.15 25.07 -5.65
C ARG A 141 -7.07 26.06 -6.16
N GLY A 142 -7.45 27.02 -7.01
CA GLY A 142 -6.50 27.96 -7.62
C GLY A 142 -5.61 27.32 -8.69
N TRP A 143 -4.83 28.15 -9.39
CA TRP A 143 -3.91 27.69 -10.43
C TRP A 143 -2.56 27.30 -9.85
N ARG A 144 -2.14 28.00 -8.80
CA ARG A 144 -0.92 27.72 -8.04
C ARG A 144 -1.23 27.58 -6.55
N ALA A 145 -0.30 26.97 -5.82
CA ALA A 145 -0.47 26.73 -4.40
C ALA A 145 -0.45 28.00 -3.56
N GLU A 146 0.18 29.07 -4.05
CA GLU A 146 0.30 30.38 -3.41
C GLU A 146 -0.99 31.21 -3.51
N ASP A 147 -1.96 30.80 -4.33
CA ASP A 147 -3.24 31.51 -4.46
C ASP A 147 -4.12 31.38 -3.20
N TYR A 148 -3.74 30.49 -2.25
CA TYR A 148 -4.48 30.14 -1.02
C TYR A 148 -5.98 29.91 -1.22
N LEU A 149 -6.36 29.53 -2.44
CA LEU A 149 -7.74 29.34 -2.84
C LEU A 149 -8.13 27.89 -2.62
N PHE A 150 -9.09 27.64 -1.75
CA PHE A 150 -9.67 26.31 -1.54
C PHE A 150 -11.11 26.46 -1.07
N ARG A 151 -12.05 26.49 -2.02
CA ARG A 151 -13.48 26.74 -1.74
C ARG A 151 -14.40 25.91 -2.60
N LEU A 152 -15.56 25.55 -2.06
CA LEU A 152 -16.64 24.94 -2.82
C LEU A 152 -17.11 25.89 -3.92
N VAL A 153 -17.40 25.34 -5.10
CA VAL A 153 -18.04 26.09 -6.18
C VAL A 153 -19.53 26.26 -5.83
N PRO A 154 -20.02 27.49 -5.60
CA PRO A 154 -21.41 27.72 -5.20
C PRO A 154 -22.40 27.25 -6.27
N GLY A 155 -23.54 26.73 -5.82
CA GLY A 155 -24.64 26.31 -6.70
C GLY A 155 -24.40 25.00 -7.47
N TYR A 156 -23.21 24.40 -7.37
CA TYR A 156 -22.91 23.13 -8.02
C TYR A 156 -23.05 21.94 -7.06
N VAL A 157 -24.13 21.17 -7.21
CA VAL A 157 -24.36 19.93 -6.47
C VAL A 157 -24.88 18.87 -7.43
N ASP A 158 -24.12 17.79 -7.55
CA ASP A 158 -24.43 16.63 -8.37
C ASP A 158 -24.88 15.45 -7.51
N SER A 159 -25.67 14.54 -8.09
CA SER A 159 -25.88 13.23 -7.48
C SER A 159 -24.58 12.43 -7.45
N GLY A 160 -24.28 11.85 -6.28
CA GLY A 160 -23.17 10.90 -6.08
C GLY A 160 -23.52 9.44 -6.36
N LYS A 161 -24.75 9.13 -6.78
CA LYS A 161 -25.17 7.77 -7.12
C LYS A 161 -24.29 7.21 -8.26
N GLY A 162 -23.69 6.04 -8.05
CA GLY A 162 -22.74 5.43 -9.01
C GLY A 162 -21.34 6.04 -9.00
N LYS A 163 -21.06 6.99 -8.10
CA LYS A 163 -19.76 7.67 -7.93
C LYS A 163 -19.16 7.47 -6.53
N CYS A 164 -20.05 7.38 -5.54
CA CYS A 164 -19.72 7.21 -4.13
C CYS A 164 -20.76 6.32 -3.44
N SER A 165 -20.34 5.55 -2.44
CA SER A 165 -21.22 4.68 -1.65
C SER A 165 -22.13 5.49 -0.70
N TYR A 166 -23.28 4.92 -0.36
CA TYR A 166 -24.24 5.49 0.61
C TYR A 166 -23.76 5.32 2.05
N ASP A 167 -23.32 4.10 2.40
CA ASP A 167 -22.87 3.74 3.74
C ASP A 167 -21.37 4.08 3.92
N PRO A 168 -20.97 4.82 4.97
CA PRO A 168 -19.57 5.16 5.22
C PRO A 168 -18.68 3.96 5.58
N LYS A 169 -19.23 2.79 5.88
CA LYS A 169 -18.45 1.58 6.14
C LYS A 169 -18.05 0.85 4.87
N GLN A 170 -18.74 1.11 3.74
CA GLN A 170 -18.39 0.50 2.47
C GLN A 170 -17.16 1.16 1.88
N GLU A 171 -16.23 0.33 1.42
CA GLU A 171 -15.11 0.82 0.62
C GLU A 171 -15.60 1.25 -0.77
N ASN A 172 -14.97 2.28 -1.30
CA ASN A 172 -15.21 2.78 -2.63
C ASN A 172 -13.88 3.07 -3.30
N ILE A 173 -13.84 2.88 -4.61
CA ILE A 173 -12.70 3.31 -5.43
C ILE A 173 -13.23 4.02 -6.66
N ALA A 174 -12.55 5.07 -7.10
CA ALA A 174 -12.85 5.69 -8.37
C ALA A 174 -11.61 6.36 -8.97
N VAL A 175 -11.65 6.58 -10.27
CA VAL A 175 -10.64 7.34 -11.02
C VAL A 175 -11.31 8.18 -12.10
N LEU A 176 -10.88 9.43 -12.22
CA LEU A 176 -11.34 10.32 -13.28
C LEU A 176 -10.36 10.30 -14.46
N ILE A 177 -10.84 9.87 -15.63
CA ILE A 177 -10.04 9.94 -16.87
C ILE A 177 -10.19 11.33 -17.47
N ARG A 178 -9.26 12.23 -17.14
CA ARG A 178 -9.31 13.66 -17.54
C ARG A 178 -9.54 13.90 -19.03
N LYS A 179 -8.96 13.07 -19.91
CA LYS A 179 -9.03 13.25 -21.37
C LYS A 179 -10.46 13.23 -21.91
N ASN A 180 -11.35 12.45 -21.28
CA ASN A 180 -12.75 12.31 -21.71
C ASN A 180 -13.77 12.70 -20.62
N GLY A 181 -13.30 13.10 -19.43
CA GLY A 181 -14.16 13.49 -18.31
C GLY A 181 -15.01 12.35 -17.73
N ASN A 182 -14.70 11.09 -18.06
CA ASN A 182 -15.42 9.93 -17.54
C ASN A 182 -14.87 9.55 -16.16
N LEU A 183 -15.78 9.35 -15.21
CA LEU A 183 -15.47 8.84 -13.88
C LEU A 183 -15.83 7.36 -13.81
N TYR A 184 -14.83 6.54 -13.50
CA TYR A 184 -15.02 5.10 -13.29
C TYR A 184 -14.97 4.81 -11.80
N ALA A 185 -15.91 4.01 -11.29
CA ALA A 185 -16.04 3.77 -9.86
C ALA A 185 -16.50 2.35 -9.54
N GLY A 186 -15.93 1.73 -8.52
CA GLY A 186 -16.47 0.53 -7.88
C GLY A 186 -17.17 0.93 -6.59
N VAL A 187 -18.50 0.82 -6.56
CA VAL A 187 -19.33 1.34 -5.45
C VAL A 187 -20.57 0.49 -5.20
N HIS A 188 -21.10 0.62 -3.99
CA HIS A 188 -22.45 0.18 -3.61
C HIS A 188 -23.43 1.34 -3.76
N ILE A 189 -24.51 1.16 -4.54
CA ILE A 189 -25.35 2.30 -4.98
C ILE A 189 -26.75 2.37 -4.35
N ASP A 190 -27.06 1.47 -3.45
CA ASP A 190 -28.32 1.44 -2.71
C ASP A 190 -28.09 1.71 -1.22
N PHE A 191 -29.15 2.12 -0.54
CA PHE A 191 -29.12 2.41 0.89
C PHE A 191 -28.73 1.17 1.72
N MET A 192 -29.08 -0.03 1.25
CA MET A 192 -28.81 -1.30 1.95
C MET A 192 -27.43 -1.90 1.63
N SER A 193 -26.67 -1.29 0.71
CA SER A 193 -25.37 -1.81 0.25
C SER A 193 -25.44 -3.25 -0.29
N THR A 194 -26.48 -3.54 -1.07
CA THR A 194 -26.70 -4.82 -1.74
C THR A 194 -26.40 -4.75 -3.24
N ASP A 195 -26.51 -3.57 -3.85
CA ASP A 195 -26.26 -3.35 -5.27
C ASP A 195 -24.86 -2.76 -5.51
N ALA A 196 -23.89 -3.66 -5.61
CA ALA A 196 -22.51 -3.33 -5.99
C ALA A 196 -22.32 -3.37 -7.51
N ALA A 197 -21.61 -2.39 -8.05
CA ALA A 197 -21.24 -2.40 -9.46
C ALA A 197 -19.98 -1.60 -9.76
N LEU A 198 -19.35 -1.95 -10.89
CA LEU A 198 -18.35 -1.11 -11.54
C LEU A 198 -19.06 -0.21 -12.54
N PHE A 199 -18.98 1.10 -12.32
CA PHE A 199 -19.63 2.14 -13.10
C PHE A 199 -18.65 2.90 -13.97
N ARG A 200 -19.15 3.40 -15.10
CA ARG A 200 -18.67 4.62 -15.74
C ARG A 200 -19.80 5.62 -15.77
N THR A 201 -19.53 6.81 -15.26
CA THR A 201 -20.43 7.95 -15.27
C THR A 201 -19.72 9.17 -15.85
N MET A 202 -20.43 10.28 -16.03
CA MET A 202 -19.91 11.55 -16.56
C MET A 202 -19.41 11.42 -18.02
N GLY A 203 -18.69 12.44 -18.52
CA GLY A 203 -18.01 12.44 -19.83
C GLY A 203 -18.90 12.42 -21.09
N GLY A 204 -20.16 12.87 -20.99
CA GLY A 204 -21.08 13.01 -22.13
C GLY A 204 -21.57 11.69 -22.74
N ARG A 205 -21.12 10.54 -22.22
CA ARG A 205 -21.56 9.21 -22.62
C ARG A 205 -22.66 8.69 -21.69
N THR A 206 -23.44 7.73 -22.16
CA THR A 206 -24.38 7.03 -21.28
C THR A 206 -23.62 6.31 -20.16
N ALA A 207 -24.23 6.30 -18.98
CA ALA A 207 -23.69 5.58 -17.85
C ALA A 207 -23.68 4.08 -18.14
N ILE A 208 -22.57 3.42 -17.85
CA ILE A 208 -22.40 1.97 -18.03
C ILE A 208 -22.14 1.34 -16.67
N ARG A 209 -22.65 0.13 -16.45
CA ARG A 209 -22.34 -0.66 -15.26
C ARG A 209 -22.21 -2.15 -15.53
N THR A 210 -21.71 -2.91 -14.57
CA THR A 210 -21.83 -4.38 -14.57
C THR A 210 -23.30 -4.81 -14.51
N GLU A 211 -23.60 -6.03 -14.95
CA GLU A 211 -24.92 -6.65 -14.78
C GLU A 211 -25.36 -6.62 -13.30
N GLN A 212 -26.63 -6.35 -13.08
CA GLN A 212 -27.20 -6.21 -11.75
C GLN A 212 -27.80 -7.55 -11.32
N TYR A 213 -27.59 -7.93 -10.06
CA TYR A 213 -28.10 -9.18 -9.47
C TYR A 213 -27.61 -10.47 -10.17
N ASP A 214 -26.50 -10.41 -10.91
CA ASP A 214 -25.82 -11.57 -11.47
C ASP A 214 -24.49 -11.80 -10.74
N SER A 215 -24.47 -12.80 -9.85
CA SER A 215 -23.31 -13.11 -9.02
C SER A 215 -22.09 -13.59 -9.83
N ARG A 216 -22.28 -14.05 -11.08
CA ARG A 216 -21.16 -14.36 -11.98
C ARG A 216 -20.32 -13.13 -12.27
N TRP A 217 -20.95 -11.96 -12.33
CA TRP A 217 -20.28 -10.68 -12.56
C TRP A 217 -19.60 -10.18 -11.29
N LEU A 218 -20.36 -9.99 -10.22
CA LEU A 218 -19.87 -9.53 -8.93
C LEU A 218 -20.70 -10.16 -7.81
N ASN A 219 -20.04 -10.69 -6.77
CA ASN A 219 -20.72 -11.32 -5.65
C ASN A 219 -20.28 -10.72 -4.30
N GLU A 220 -21.02 -9.73 -3.80
CA GLU A 220 -20.67 -8.97 -2.58
C GLU A 220 -19.21 -8.48 -2.60
N PRO A 221 -18.80 -7.68 -3.61
CA PRO A 221 -17.42 -7.26 -3.75
C PRO A 221 -17.03 -6.15 -2.75
N VAL A 222 -15.75 -6.14 -2.40
CA VAL A 222 -15.05 -5.03 -1.75
C VAL A 222 -13.96 -4.56 -2.70
N PHE A 223 -14.12 -3.33 -3.21
CA PHE A 223 -13.19 -2.74 -4.18
C PHE A 223 -11.97 -2.14 -3.47
N VAL A 224 -10.78 -2.39 -4.01
CA VAL A 224 -9.50 -2.02 -3.38
C VAL A 224 -8.72 -1.01 -4.22
N GLN A 225 -8.57 -1.25 -5.53
CA GLN A 225 -7.77 -0.39 -6.40
C GLN A 225 -8.30 -0.36 -7.83
N ILE A 226 -8.09 0.76 -8.52
CA ILE A 226 -8.37 0.92 -9.95
C ILE A 226 -7.20 1.62 -10.64
N GLN A 227 -6.80 1.16 -11.81
CA GLN A 227 -5.69 1.76 -12.55
C GLN A 227 -5.90 1.64 -14.07
N GLN A 228 -5.62 2.72 -14.80
CA GLN A 228 -5.48 2.66 -16.26
C GLN A 228 -4.11 2.06 -16.60
N ILE A 229 -4.11 0.98 -17.37
CA ILE A 229 -2.90 0.32 -17.87
C ILE A 229 -3.13 0.05 -19.36
N PRO A 230 -2.36 0.68 -20.27
CA PRO A 230 -2.43 0.39 -21.70
C PRO A 230 -1.98 -1.05 -21.98
N ASP A 231 -2.66 -1.76 -22.88
CA ASP A 231 -2.26 -3.11 -23.30
C ASP A 231 -1.36 -3.13 -24.55
N SER A 232 -1.41 -2.08 -25.37
CA SER A 232 -0.60 -1.95 -26.58
C SER A 232 -0.20 -0.49 -26.82
N ALA A 233 0.41 -0.20 -27.97
CA ALA A 233 0.66 1.19 -28.40
C ALA A 233 -0.61 1.87 -28.96
N GLU A 234 -1.64 1.08 -29.32
CA GLU A 234 -2.92 1.58 -29.79
C GLU A 234 -3.78 2.02 -28.59
N LYS A 235 -4.20 3.29 -28.59
CA LYS A 235 -4.94 3.89 -27.47
C LYS A 235 -6.32 3.25 -27.27
N ASN A 236 -6.90 2.70 -28.33
CA ASN A 236 -8.15 1.96 -28.22
C ASN A 236 -8.01 0.64 -27.42
N ASP A 237 -6.80 0.13 -27.23
CA ASP A 237 -6.53 -1.03 -26.38
C ASP A 237 -6.34 -0.65 -24.90
N ASP A 238 -6.43 0.64 -24.53
CA ASP A 238 -6.34 1.08 -23.15
C ASP A 238 -7.44 0.40 -22.31
N LYS A 239 -7.02 -0.19 -21.19
CA LYS A 239 -7.93 -0.83 -20.23
C LYS A 239 -7.83 -0.21 -18.84
N LEU A 240 -8.94 -0.32 -18.12
CA LEU A 240 -8.97 -0.14 -16.67
C LEU A 240 -8.92 -1.49 -16.01
N TYR A 241 -8.00 -1.64 -15.06
CA TYR A 241 -7.89 -2.80 -14.19
C TYR A 241 -8.46 -2.48 -12.82
N PHE A 242 -9.30 -3.37 -12.30
CA PHE A 242 -9.94 -3.27 -10.99
C PHE A 242 -9.45 -4.41 -10.12
N PHE A 243 -8.97 -4.09 -8.93
CA PHE A 243 -8.57 -5.06 -7.92
C PHE A 243 -9.59 -5.03 -6.80
N PHE A 244 -10.13 -6.20 -6.48
CA PHE A 244 -11.20 -6.34 -5.50
C PHE A 244 -11.19 -7.75 -4.92
N ARG A 245 -11.94 -7.95 -3.85
CA ARG A 245 -12.27 -9.29 -3.33
C ARG A 245 -13.78 -9.47 -3.33
N GLU A 246 -14.24 -10.69 -3.44
CA GLU A 246 -15.67 -11.03 -3.49
C GLU A 246 -15.91 -12.39 -2.83
N LYS A 247 -17.16 -12.71 -2.50
CA LYS A 247 -17.51 -14.05 -2.02
C LYS A 247 -17.46 -15.07 -3.16
N SER A 248 -16.95 -16.26 -2.86
CA SER A 248 -16.95 -17.39 -3.79
C SER A 248 -18.37 -17.77 -4.21
N LEU A 249 -18.50 -18.19 -5.48
CA LEU A 249 -19.74 -18.73 -6.05
C LEU A 249 -19.92 -20.22 -5.73
N ASP A 250 -18.89 -20.87 -5.21
CA ASP A 250 -18.90 -22.29 -4.85
C ASP A 250 -19.09 -22.41 -3.34
N SER A 251 -20.34 -22.25 -2.88
CA SER A 251 -20.76 -22.56 -1.51
C SER A 251 -21.38 -23.96 -1.40
N SER A 252 -21.06 -24.86 -2.33
CA SER A 252 -21.52 -26.25 -2.30
C SER A 252 -20.73 -27.04 -1.26
N GLY A 253 -21.32 -27.28 -0.08
CA GLY A 253 -20.78 -28.21 0.92
C GLY A 253 -20.87 -27.81 2.39
N GLY A 254 -21.68 -26.82 2.79
CA GLY A 254 -21.83 -26.44 4.21
C GLY A 254 -20.61 -25.75 4.84
N ALA A 255 -19.54 -25.55 4.06
CA ALA A 255 -18.41 -24.70 4.45
C ALA A 255 -18.81 -23.22 4.37
N SER A 256 -18.25 -22.40 5.27
CA SER A 256 -18.45 -20.96 5.25
C SER A 256 -18.03 -20.37 3.90
N PRO A 257 -18.73 -19.34 3.38
CA PRO A 257 -18.37 -18.71 2.10
C PRO A 257 -16.91 -18.26 2.13
N SER A 258 -16.09 -18.79 1.23
CA SER A 258 -14.71 -18.35 1.06
C SER A 258 -14.66 -17.03 0.31
N VAL A 259 -13.81 -16.10 0.76
CA VAL A 259 -13.51 -14.87 0.03
C VAL A 259 -12.46 -15.17 -1.03
N LEU A 260 -12.54 -14.52 -2.19
CA LEU A 260 -11.60 -14.66 -3.29
C LEU A 260 -11.11 -13.29 -3.74
N ALA A 261 -9.80 -13.13 -3.89
CA ALA A 261 -9.22 -11.96 -4.53
C ALA A 261 -9.30 -12.04 -6.05
N ARG A 262 -9.58 -10.90 -6.69
CA ARG A 262 -9.83 -10.77 -8.12
C ARG A 262 -9.07 -9.60 -8.73
N VAL A 263 -8.68 -9.79 -9.98
CA VAL A 263 -8.38 -8.72 -10.92
C VAL A 263 -9.44 -8.74 -12.01
N GLY A 264 -10.09 -7.62 -12.26
CA GLY A 264 -11.03 -7.39 -13.35
C GLY A 264 -10.48 -6.39 -14.35
N ARG A 265 -10.95 -6.41 -15.59
CA ARG A 265 -10.60 -5.41 -16.61
C ARG A 265 -11.77 -5.04 -17.49
N VAL A 266 -11.79 -3.80 -17.99
CA VAL A 266 -12.69 -3.30 -19.04
C VAL A 266 -11.93 -2.42 -20.02
N CYS A 267 -12.40 -2.32 -21.25
CA CYS A 267 -11.87 -1.37 -22.24
C CYS A 267 -12.39 0.04 -21.96
N LEU A 268 -11.53 1.06 -22.02
CA LEU A 268 -11.92 2.45 -21.78
C LEU A 268 -12.99 2.95 -22.77
N ASN A 269 -12.95 2.44 -23.99
CA ASN A 269 -13.83 2.85 -25.09
C ASN A 269 -15.10 2.00 -25.24
N ASP A 270 -15.37 1.06 -24.33
CA ASP A 270 -16.60 0.25 -24.32
C ASP A 270 -17.85 1.13 -24.17
N GLU A 271 -18.84 0.95 -25.03
CA GLU A 271 -20.09 1.72 -25.10
C GLU A 271 -21.32 0.88 -24.73
N GLY A 272 -21.09 -0.37 -24.32
CA GLY A 272 -22.12 -1.38 -24.13
C GLY A 272 -22.58 -2.01 -25.44
N GLY A 273 -23.56 -2.90 -25.33
CA GLY A 273 -24.11 -3.60 -26.48
C GLY A 273 -25.29 -2.87 -27.12
N GLN A 274 -25.59 -3.23 -28.37
CA GLN A 274 -26.66 -2.60 -29.16
C GLN A 274 -28.05 -3.11 -28.78
N LYS A 275 -28.20 -4.42 -28.54
CA LYS A 275 -29.49 -5.08 -28.23
C LYS A 275 -29.46 -5.75 -26.84
N SER A 276 -28.45 -6.58 -26.59
CA SER A 276 -28.14 -7.14 -25.27
C SER A 276 -27.06 -6.30 -24.61
N LEU A 277 -26.97 -6.33 -23.27
CA LEU A 277 -26.02 -5.53 -22.49
C LEU A 277 -26.08 -4.02 -22.80
N VAL A 278 -27.26 -3.48 -23.08
CA VAL A 278 -27.47 -2.04 -23.28
C VAL A 278 -27.12 -1.29 -21.99
N ASN A 279 -26.20 -0.33 -22.08
CA ASN A 279 -25.64 0.38 -20.92
C ASN A 279 -24.96 -0.55 -19.89
N ARG A 280 -24.45 -1.69 -20.36
CA ARG A 280 -23.69 -2.66 -19.56
C ARG A 280 -22.37 -2.97 -20.23
N TRP A 281 -21.34 -3.28 -19.45
CA TRP A 281 -20.02 -3.59 -20.02
C TRP A 281 -20.13 -4.78 -20.99
N THR A 282 -19.44 -4.71 -22.12
CA THR A 282 -19.30 -5.82 -23.08
C THR A 282 -17.89 -6.40 -23.09
N THR A 283 -16.97 -5.76 -22.36
CA THR A 283 -15.55 -6.12 -22.29
C THR A 283 -15.10 -6.53 -20.89
N PHE A 284 -16.02 -6.62 -19.92
CA PHE A 284 -15.69 -6.96 -18.53
C PHE A 284 -15.29 -8.42 -18.40
N LEU A 285 -14.07 -8.65 -17.92
CA LEU A 285 -13.57 -9.95 -17.50
C LEU A 285 -12.95 -9.86 -16.12
N LYS A 286 -12.99 -10.96 -15.35
CA LYS A 286 -12.28 -11.11 -14.08
C LYS A 286 -11.54 -12.43 -13.98
N ALA A 287 -10.42 -12.44 -13.26
CA ALA A 287 -9.62 -13.61 -12.95
C ALA A 287 -9.30 -13.65 -11.45
N ARG A 288 -9.03 -14.86 -10.91
CA ARG A 288 -8.60 -15.03 -9.51
C ARG A 288 -7.14 -14.58 -9.34
N LEU A 289 -6.83 -13.85 -8.28
CA LEU A 289 -5.46 -13.65 -7.80
C LEU A 289 -5.18 -14.66 -6.68
N ILE A 290 -4.08 -15.40 -6.77
CA ILE A 290 -3.66 -16.35 -5.74
C ILE A 290 -2.45 -15.78 -5.00
N CYS A 291 -2.52 -15.62 -3.68
CA CYS A 291 -1.34 -15.42 -2.85
C CYS A 291 -1.26 -16.57 -1.84
N SER A 292 -0.30 -17.45 -1.98
CA SER A 292 -0.19 -18.65 -1.16
C SER A 292 1.24 -19.07 -0.89
N VAL A 293 1.44 -19.76 0.23
CA VAL A 293 2.69 -20.46 0.57
C VAL A 293 2.44 -21.95 0.41
N ILE A 294 3.32 -22.63 -0.33
CA ILE A 294 3.26 -24.08 -0.51
C ILE A 294 4.07 -24.73 0.63
N GLY A 295 3.41 -25.55 1.44
CA GLY A 295 4.05 -26.34 2.50
C GLY A 295 4.92 -27.48 1.94
N GLU A 296 5.76 -28.07 2.80
CA GLU A 296 6.57 -29.25 2.44
C GLU A 296 5.71 -30.47 2.07
N ASP A 297 4.49 -30.54 2.62
CA ASP A 297 3.44 -31.51 2.31
C ASP A 297 2.71 -31.22 0.99
N GLY A 298 3.06 -30.13 0.30
CA GLY A 298 2.42 -29.69 -0.93
C GLY A 298 1.10 -28.93 -0.73
N VAL A 299 0.67 -28.71 0.52
CA VAL A 299 -0.58 -28.00 0.81
C VAL A 299 -0.38 -26.49 0.67
N GLU A 300 -1.23 -25.84 -0.13
CA GLU A 300 -1.22 -24.38 -0.29
C GLU A 300 -1.96 -23.69 0.87
N THR A 301 -1.23 -22.95 1.71
CA THR A 301 -1.84 -22.01 2.65
C THR A 301 -2.12 -20.69 1.94
N ARG A 302 -3.41 -20.33 1.80
CA ARG A 302 -3.86 -19.18 1.01
C ARG A 302 -4.16 -17.95 1.86
N PHE A 303 -3.83 -16.78 1.31
CA PHE A 303 -4.19 -15.47 1.81
C PHE A 303 -5.18 -14.85 0.81
N ASP A 304 -6.48 -15.10 0.98
CA ASP A 304 -7.49 -14.69 0.00
C ASP A 304 -8.10 -13.29 0.28
N GLU A 305 -7.84 -12.69 1.44
CA GLU A 305 -8.36 -11.37 1.80
C GLU A 305 -7.47 -10.26 1.25
N LEU A 306 -7.71 -9.83 0.02
CA LEU A 306 -7.04 -8.64 -0.55
C LEU A 306 -7.35 -7.39 0.29
N ARG A 307 -6.32 -6.64 0.69
CA ARG A 307 -6.42 -5.44 1.54
C ARG A 307 -6.01 -4.16 0.83
N ASP A 308 -4.89 -4.17 0.13
CA ASP A 308 -4.35 -3.00 -0.56
C ASP A 308 -3.58 -3.42 -1.81
N VAL A 309 -3.47 -2.52 -2.80
CA VAL A 309 -2.72 -2.73 -4.04
C VAL A 309 -1.95 -1.46 -4.40
N PHE A 310 -0.63 -1.61 -4.49
CA PHE A 310 0.28 -0.59 -4.97
C PHE A 310 0.77 -0.93 -6.37
N ILE A 311 0.54 -0.02 -7.32
CA ILE A 311 1.00 -0.17 -8.70
C ILE A 311 2.31 0.60 -8.84
N GLN A 312 3.41 -0.12 -8.99
CA GLN A 312 4.74 0.46 -9.18
C GLN A 312 4.98 0.67 -10.69
N PRO A 313 5.08 1.92 -11.16
CA PRO A 313 5.43 2.19 -12.55
C PRO A 313 6.82 1.66 -12.87
N THR A 314 6.97 1.12 -14.07
CA THR A 314 8.29 0.79 -14.66
C THR A 314 8.59 1.78 -15.79
N GLN A 315 9.69 1.58 -16.51
CA GLN A 315 9.99 2.39 -17.71
C GLN A 315 8.97 2.19 -18.83
N ASP A 316 8.28 1.04 -18.85
CA ASP A 316 7.18 0.77 -19.77
C ASP A 316 5.85 0.86 -19.02
N GLU A 317 5.06 1.91 -19.30
CA GLU A 317 3.74 2.13 -18.67
C GLU A 317 2.75 0.98 -18.91
N ARG A 318 3.01 0.13 -19.92
CA ARG A 318 2.21 -1.09 -20.17
C ARG A 318 2.56 -2.22 -19.21
N ASN A 319 3.71 -2.17 -18.55
CA ASN A 319 4.21 -3.24 -17.70
C ASN A 319 4.58 -2.74 -16.29
N PRO A 320 3.66 -2.11 -15.54
CA PRO A 320 3.88 -1.85 -14.13
C PRO A 320 3.92 -3.15 -13.33
N MET A 321 4.55 -3.09 -12.15
CA MET A 321 4.55 -4.19 -11.19
C MET A 321 3.40 -4.01 -10.20
N VAL A 322 2.62 -5.07 -9.97
CA VAL A 322 1.45 -5.02 -9.09
C VAL A 322 1.82 -5.65 -7.75
N TYR A 323 2.01 -4.83 -6.72
CA TYR A 323 2.19 -5.30 -5.34
C TYR A 323 0.82 -5.35 -4.68
N ALA A 324 0.43 -6.51 -4.18
CA ALA A 324 -0.86 -6.70 -3.53
C ALA A 324 -0.68 -7.30 -2.14
N LEU A 325 -1.35 -6.68 -1.17
CA LEU A 325 -1.34 -7.05 0.23
C LEU A 325 -2.56 -7.91 0.55
N PHE A 326 -2.33 -9.06 1.17
CA PHE A 326 -3.35 -10.03 1.53
C PHE A 326 -3.30 -10.36 3.01
N THR A 327 -4.46 -10.76 3.56
CA THR A 327 -4.58 -11.32 4.91
C THR A 327 -5.24 -12.69 4.90
N THR A 328 -5.19 -13.39 6.03
CA THR A 328 -6.02 -14.58 6.28
C THR A 328 -7.47 -14.21 6.59
N ALA A 329 -8.43 -15.06 6.18
CA ALA A 329 -9.86 -14.85 6.44
C ALA A 329 -10.27 -15.13 7.90
N GLY A 330 -9.54 -16.02 8.60
CA GLY A 330 -9.87 -16.42 9.96
C GLY A 330 -9.47 -15.37 11.01
N SER A 331 -10.29 -15.21 12.05
CA SER A 331 -10.00 -14.33 13.19
C SER A 331 -8.91 -14.88 14.11
N VAL A 332 -8.85 -16.21 14.26
CA VAL A 332 -7.93 -16.94 15.16
C VAL A 332 -6.48 -16.84 14.69
N PHE A 333 -6.22 -17.10 13.40
CA PHE A 333 -4.88 -17.01 12.82
C PHE A 333 -4.72 -15.69 12.09
N LYS A 334 -3.97 -14.76 12.67
CA LYS A 334 -3.58 -13.52 11.98
C LYS A 334 -2.37 -13.80 11.09
N GLY A 335 -2.57 -13.70 9.79
CA GLY A 335 -1.52 -13.80 8.79
C GLY A 335 -1.66 -12.69 7.77
N SER A 336 -0.53 -12.17 7.29
CA SER A 336 -0.46 -11.20 6.21
C SER A 336 0.63 -11.61 5.21
N ALA A 337 0.42 -11.33 3.92
CA ALA A 337 1.38 -11.63 2.87
C ALA A 337 1.36 -10.53 1.81
N VAL A 338 2.52 -10.22 1.25
CA VAL A 338 2.66 -9.33 0.08
C VAL A 338 3.04 -10.21 -1.12
N CYS A 339 2.24 -10.17 -2.18
CA CYS A 339 2.50 -10.87 -3.43
C CYS A 339 2.71 -9.87 -4.56
N VAL A 340 3.63 -10.17 -5.48
CA VAL A 340 3.95 -9.31 -6.63
C VAL A 340 3.53 -10.02 -7.91
N TYR A 341 2.79 -9.34 -8.78
CA TYR A 341 2.29 -9.89 -10.04
C TYR A 341 2.81 -9.07 -11.22
N SER A 342 3.15 -9.77 -12.31
CA SER A 342 3.50 -9.13 -13.58
C SER A 342 2.25 -8.88 -14.42
N MET A 343 2.21 -7.77 -15.15
CA MET A 343 1.13 -7.53 -16.12
C MET A 343 1.14 -8.53 -17.27
N ALA A 344 2.29 -9.13 -17.59
CA ALA A 344 2.39 -10.20 -18.58
C ALA A 344 1.58 -11.43 -18.15
N ASP A 345 1.73 -11.90 -16.90
CA ASP A 345 0.99 -13.05 -16.38
C ASP A 345 -0.51 -12.77 -16.30
N ILE A 346 -0.89 -11.57 -15.87
CA ILE A 346 -2.29 -11.12 -15.83
C ILE A 346 -2.90 -11.18 -17.22
N ARG A 347 -2.22 -10.64 -18.24
CA ARG A 347 -2.70 -10.67 -19.65
C ARG A 347 -2.77 -12.09 -20.19
N ASN A 348 -1.79 -12.93 -19.90
CA ASN A 348 -1.78 -14.33 -20.31
C ASN A 348 -3.02 -15.07 -19.79
N VAL A 349 -3.40 -14.86 -18.54
CA VAL A 349 -4.63 -15.43 -17.96
C VAL A 349 -5.89 -14.92 -18.67
N PHE A 350 -5.99 -13.62 -18.93
CA PHE A 350 -7.16 -13.08 -19.65
C PHE A 350 -7.23 -13.48 -21.13
N ASN A 351 -6.11 -13.88 -21.72
CA ASN A 351 -6.06 -14.47 -23.06
C ASN A 351 -6.26 -15.99 -23.04
N GLY A 352 -6.29 -16.60 -21.85
CA GLY A 352 -6.54 -18.01 -21.61
C GLY A 352 -8.03 -18.39 -21.61
N PRO A 353 -8.36 -19.63 -21.20
CA PRO A 353 -9.72 -20.15 -21.27
C PRO A 353 -10.68 -19.50 -20.26
N PHE A 354 -11.96 -19.46 -20.62
CA PHE A 354 -13.04 -18.97 -19.75
C PHE A 354 -13.50 -20.08 -18.80
N ALA A 355 -13.99 -19.70 -17.63
CA ALA A 355 -14.63 -20.63 -16.70
C ALA A 355 -16.09 -20.86 -17.11
N HIS A 356 -16.54 -22.11 -17.01
CA HIS A 356 -17.90 -22.52 -17.40
C HIS A 356 -18.56 -23.39 -16.33
N LYS A 357 -19.88 -23.28 -16.20
CA LYS A 357 -20.74 -24.20 -15.45
C LYS A 357 -21.89 -24.64 -16.35
N HIS A 358 -22.07 -25.96 -16.48
CA HIS A 358 -23.20 -26.54 -17.22
C HIS A 358 -24.57 -26.28 -16.55
N GLY A 359 -24.58 -25.98 -15.25
CA GLY A 359 -25.78 -25.64 -14.48
C GLY A 359 -25.43 -25.25 -13.05
N HIS A 360 -26.43 -24.88 -12.24
CA HIS A 360 -26.22 -24.38 -10.88
C HIS A 360 -25.49 -25.37 -9.95
N ASN A 361 -25.75 -26.68 -10.11
CA ASN A 361 -25.17 -27.73 -9.27
C ASN A 361 -23.83 -28.28 -9.80
N TYR A 362 -23.34 -27.78 -10.93
CA TYR A 362 -22.08 -28.23 -11.52
C TYR A 362 -20.92 -27.39 -10.99
N GLN A 363 -19.74 -28.01 -10.90
CA GLN A 363 -18.50 -27.30 -10.58
C GLN A 363 -18.03 -26.46 -11.76
N TRP A 364 -17.24 -25.42 -11.48
CA TRP A 364 -16.57 -24.67 -12.54
C TRP A 364 -15.57 -25.56 -13.26
N THR A 365 -15.61 -25.51 -14.59
CA THR A 365 -14.73 -26.25 -15.49
C THR A 365 -14.18 -25.30 -16.56
N GLU A 366 -13.17 -25.75 -17.29
CA GLU A 366 -12.65 -25.02 -18.44
C GLU A 366 -13.67 -25.02 -19.57
N TYR A 367 -13.94 -23.86 -20.17
CA TYR A 367 -14.77 -23.79 -21.37
C TYR A 367 -14.01 -24.34 -22.59
N THR A 368 -14.48 -25.47 -23.12
CA THR A 368 -13.89 -26.15 -24.28
C THR A 368 -14.65 -25.92 -25.60
N GLY A 369 -15.75 -25.16 -25.57
CA GLY A 369 -16.55 -24.87 -26.74
C GLY A 369 -15.94 -23.81 -27.66
N LYS A 370 -16.68 -23.46 -28.71
CA LYS A 370 -16.25 -22.42 -29.67
C LYS A 370 -16.33 -21.03 -29.03
N ILE A 371 -15.20 -20.32 -29.00
CA ILE A 371 -15.14 -18.93 -28.58
C ILE A 371 -15.52 -18.03 -29.77
N PRO A 372 -16.49 -17.10 -29.62
CA PRO A 372 -16.93 -16.24 -30.71
C PRO A 372 -15.88 -15.20 -31.11
N TYR A 373 -16.04 -14.63 -32.31
CA TYR A 373 -15.22 -13.53 -32.82
C TYR A 373 -16.01 -12.20 -32.83
N PRO A 374 -15.39 -11.06 -32.47
CA PRO A 374 -14.06 -10.95 -31.85
C PRO A 374 -14.01 -11.62 -30.47
N ARG A 375 -12.82 -12.03 -30.03
CA ARG A 375 -12.66 -12.71 -28.73
C ARG A 375 -13.26 -11.82 -27.61
N PRO A 376 -14.20 -12.32 -26.81
CA PRO A 376 -14.77 -11.58 -25.68
C PRO A 376 -13.69 -10.99 -24.77
N GLY A 377 -13.83 -9.71 -24.44
CA GLY A 377 -12.82 -8.93 -23.70
C GLY A 377 -11.82 -8.14 -24.56
N THR A 378 -11.87 -8.27 -25.89
CA THR A 378 -11.09 -7.42 -26.82
C THR A 378 -11.73 -6.03 -26.94
N CYS A 379 -10.91 -4.98 -27.06
CA CYS A 379 -11.40 -3.61 -27.18
C CYS A 379 -11.85 -3.30 -28.62
N PRO A 380 -12.91 -2.52 -28.84
CA PRO A 380 -13.27 -2.05 -30.18
C PRO A 380 -12.20 -1.09 -30.72
N GLY A 381 -11.89 -1.16 -32.02
CA GLY A 381 -10.93 -0.29 -32.70
C GLY A 381 -9.48 -0.51 -32.26
N GLY A 382 -9.22 -1.57 -31.52
CA GLY A 382 -7.90 -1.96 -31.03
C GLY A 382 -7.08 -2.70 -32.07
N THR A 383 -5.86 -3.11 -31.69
CA THR A 383 -4.89 -3.76 -32.58
C THR A 383 -5.45 -5.02 -33.26
N PHE A 384 -6.26 -5.80 -32.54
CA PHE A 384 -6.83 -7.06 -33.03
C PHE A 384 -8.20 -6.92 -33.70
N THR A 385 -8.82 -5.74 -33.63
CA THR A 385 -10.18 -5.46 -34.10
C THR A 385 -10.30 -4.09 -34.78
N PRO A 386 -9.37 -3.73 -35.71
CA PRO A 386 -9.32 -2.37 -36.28
C PRO A 386 -10.59 -2.01 -37.06
N GLY A 387 -11.32 -3.00 -37.60
CA GLY A 387 -12.57 -2.80 -38.32
C GLY A 387 -13.81 -2.56 -37.43
N ILE A 388 -13.76 -2.89 -36.13
CA ILE A 388 -14.93 -2.81 -35.24
C ILE A 388 -14.79 -1.55 -34.37
N ARG A 389 -15.35 -0.43 -34.81
CA ARG A 389 -15.09 0.89 -34.19
C ARG A 389 -15.82 1.14 -32.85
N SER A 390 -16.89 0.40 -32.57
CA SER A 390 -17.67 0.51 -31.33
C SER A 390 -18.07 -0.88 -30.83
N SER A 391 -18.19 -1.04 -29.52
CA SER A 391 -18.68 -2.28 -28.91
C SER A 391 -20.13 -2.59 -29.26
N LYS A 392 -20.90 -1.58 -29.69
CA LYS A 392 -22.25 -1.78 -30.25
C LYS A 392 -22.23 -2.58 -31.56
N ASN A 393 -21.09 -2.64 -32.24
CA ASN A 393 -20.90 -3.44 -33.45
C ASN A 393 -20.39 -4.86 -33.17
N PHE A 394 -20.24 -5.27 -31.90
CA PHE A 394 -19.96 -6.67 -31.57
C PHE A 394 -21.15 -7.56 -31.96
N SER A 395 -20.84 -8.80 -32.35
CA SER A 395 -21.85 -9.79 -32.71
C SER A 395 -22.70 -10.18 -31.50
N ASP A 396 -23.98 -10.53 -31.75
CA ASP A 396 -24.88 -10.99 -30.69
C ASP A 396 -24.32 -12.24 -29.98
N GLU A 397 -23.58 -13.10 -30.70
CA GLU A 397 -22.86 -14.27 -30.15
C GLU A 397 -21.79 -13.87 -29.14
N ALA A 398 -20.93 -12.89 -29.46
CA ALA A 398 -19.88 -12.40 -28.57
C ALA A 398 -20.46 -11.71 -27.31
N VAL A 399 -21.53 -10.92 -27.48
CA VAL A 399 -22.20 -10.22 -26.38
C VAL A 399 -22.93 -11.19 -25.45
N ASN A 400 -23.58 -12.23 -25.97
CA ASN A 400 -24.22 -13.25 -25.15
C ASN A 400 -23.18 -14.14 -24.45
N PHE A 401 -22.05 -14.41 -25.10
CA PHE A 401 -20.95 -15.17 -24.49
C PHE A 401 -20.39 -14.45 -23.27
N ILE A 402 -20.01 -13.17 -23.40
CA ILE A 402 -19.41 -12.41 -22.29
C ILE A 402 -20.38 -12.25 -21.12
N ARG A 403 -21.69 -12.12 -21.41
CA ARG A 403 -22.74 -12.08 -20.40
C ARG A 403 -22.73 -13.31 -19.49
N ALA A 404 -22.50 -14.48 -20.07
CA ALA A 404 -22.50 -15.76 -19.36
C ALA A 404 -21.11 -16.16 -18.81
N HIS A 405 -20.02 -15.66 -19.40
CA HIS A 405 -18.63 -16.07 -19.11
C HIS A 405 -17.71 -14.88 -18.75
N PRO A 406 -18.03 -14.07 -17.72
CA PRO A 406 -17.14 -12.99 -17.29
C PRO A 406 -15.89 -13.47 -16.53
N LEU A 407 -15.84 -14.75 -16.12
CA LEU A 407 -14.78 -15.31 -15.28
C LEU A 407 -13.76 -16.12 -16.13
N MET A 408 -12.47 -15.87 -15.93
CA MET A 408 -11.39 -16.68 -16.48
C MET A 408 -11.17 -17.95 -15.65
N PHE A 409 -10.84 -19.06 -16.29
CA PHE A 409 -10.62 -20.36 -15.62
C PHE A 409 -9.30 -20.40 -14.85
N HIS A 410 -8.20 -20.00 -15.48
CA HIS A 410 -6.90 -19.98 -14.83
C HIS A 410 -6.79 -18.84 -13.81
N PRO A 411 -6.18 -19.08 -12.64
CA PRO A 411 -5.80 -18.02 -11.72
C PRO A 411 -4.49 -17.35 -12.16
N VAL A 412 -4.27 -16.12 -11.69
CA VAL A 412 -2.98 -15.44 -11.75
C VAL A 412 -2.20 -15.76 -10.47
N TYR A 413 -1.01 -16.34 -10.64
CA TYR A 413 -0.05 -16.55 -9.56
C TYR A 413 0.97 -15.39 -9.51
N PRO A 414 1.55 -15.10 -8.34
CA PRO A 414 2.61 -14.11 -8.20
C PRO A 414 3.88 -14.61 -8.87
N ILE A 415 4.80 -13.67 -9.08
CA ILE A 415 6.15 -13.96 -9.57
C ILE A 415 6.80 -15.00 -8.65
N HIS A 416 7.43 -16.01 -9.26
CA HIS A 416 7.99 -17.18 -8.57
C HIS A 416 6.98 -18.03 -7.78
N ARG A 417 5.66 -17.85 -7.99
CA ARG A 417 4.56 -18.58 -7.30
C ARG A 417 4.67 -18.58 -5.78
N ARG A 418 5.22 -17.50 -5.20
CA ARG A 418 5.37 -17.33 -3.76
C ARG A 418 5.19 -15.86 -3.36
N PRO A 419 4.84 -15.56 -2.10
CA PRO A 419 4.80 -14.19 -1.62
C PRO A 419 6.22 -13.62 -1.48
N LEU A 420 6.31 -12.30 -1.61
CA LEU A 420 7.52 -11.52 -1.34
C LEU A 420 7.78 -11.36 0.16
N VAL A 421 6.72 -11.12 0.94
CA VAL A 421 6.74 -10.98 2.41
C VAL A 421 5.65 -11.86 3.00
N VAL A 422 5.95 -12.54 4.12
CA VAL A 422 4.97 -13.34 4.86
C VAL A 422 5.13 -13.10 6.35
N ARG A 423 4.05 -12.67 7.01
CA ARG A 423 3.99 -12.45 8.44
C ARG A 423 2.87 -13.28 9.07
N THR A 424 3.26 -14.26 9.89
CA THR A 424 2.35 -15.18 10.59
C THR A 424 2.75 -15.33 12.06
N GLY A 425 1.82 -15.74 12.92
CA GLY A 425 2.11 -15.96 14.35
C GLY A 425 2.35 -14.66 15.13
N VAL A 426 1.92 -13.53 14.57
CA VAL A 426 1.91 -12.22 15.21
C VAL A 426 0.48 -11.82 15.55
N ASP A 427 0.33 -10.84 16.41
CA ASP A 427 -0.95 -10.38 16.95
C ASP A 427 -1.49 -9.10 16.25
N TYR A 428 -0.92 -8.77 15.09
CA TYR A 428 -1.34 -7.70 14.17
C TYR A 428 -1.60 -8.22 12.74
N ARG A 429 -2.22 -7.39 11.91
CA ARG A 429 -2.34 -7.59 10.46
C ARG A 429 -1.86 -6.35 9.72
N PHE A 430 -1.33 -6.55 8.52
CA PHE A 430 -1.06 -5.44 7.62
C PHE A 430 -2.37 -4.92 7.02
N THR A 431 -2.47 -3.59 6.85
CA THR A 431 -3.67 -2.89 6.40
C THR A 431 -3.45 -2.07 5.14
N ALA A 432 -2.26 -1.49 4.97
CA ALA A 432 -1.91 -0.63 3.84
C ALA A 432 -0.45 -0.84 3.44
N MET A 433 -0.11 -0.52 2.19
CA MET A 433 1.24 -0.66 1.66
C MET A 433 1.59 0.43 0.65
N VAL A 434 2.84 0.91 0.72
CA VAL A 434 3.48 1.66 -0.37
C VAL A 434 4.89 1.14 -0.58
N VAL A 435 5.40 1.27 -1.81
CA VAL A 435 6.73 0.81 -2.18
C VAL A 435 7.54 1.99 -2.71
N ASP A 436 8.81 2.07 -2.33
CA ASP A 436 9.78 3.00 -2.90
C ASP A 436 10.91 2.25 -3.61
N GLN A 437 11.49 2.89 -4.62
CA GLN A 437 12.59 2.37 -5.41
C GLN A 437 13.83 3.23 -5.17
N VAL A 438 14.70 2.77 -4.29
CA VAL A 438 15.79 3.56 -3.68
C VAL A 438 17.13 3.16 -4.27
N ASP A 439 17.86 4.14 -4.80
CA ASP A 439 19.24 3.93 -5.21
C ASP A 439 20.14 3.89 -3.96
N ALA A 440 21.06 2.94 -3.94
CA ALA A 440 22.08 2.75 -2.92
C ALA A 440 23.46 2.62 -3.58
N VAL A 441 24.53 2.47 -2.78
CA VAL A 441 25.91 2.36 -3.29
C VAL A 441 26.09 1.15 -4.22
N ASP A 442 25.43 0.03 -3.93
CA ASP A 442 25.62 -1.27 -4.58
C ASP A 442 24.48 -1.66 -5.54
N GLY A 443 23.46 -0.83 -5.68
CA GLY A 443 22.36 -1.08 -6.60
C GLY A 443 21.07 -0.37 -6.19
N ARG A 444 19.97 -0.82 -6.77
CA ARG A 444 18.63 -0.30 -6.47
C ARG A 444 17.86 -1.30 -5.63
N TYR A 445 17.16 -0.79 -4.64
CA TYR A 445 16.42 -1.59 -3.66
C TYR A 445 14.94 -1.20 -3.64
N GLU A 446 14.11 -2.22 -3.49
CA GLU A 446 12.68 -2.07 -3.25
C GLU A 446 12.45 -2.00 -1.74
N VAL A 447 11.95 -0.87 -1.26
CA VAL A 447 11.63 -0.67 0.15
C VAL A 447 10.13 -0.63 0.34
N LEU A 448 9.61 -1.58 1.11
CA LEU A 448 8.20 -1.69 1.44
C LEU A 448 7.93 -0.96 2.75
N PHE A 449 6.91 -0.10 2.76
CA PHE A 449 6.33 0.46 3.98
C PHE A 449 4.97 -0.19 4.20
N LEU A 450 4.83 -0.93 5.30
CA LEU A 450 3.68 -1.76 5.62
C LEU A 450 2.98 -1.22 6.88
N GLY A 451 1.77 -0.70 6.71
CA GLY A 451 0.95 -0.21 7.83
C GLY A 451 0.22 -1.35 8.53
N THR A 452 0.01 -1.24 9.84
CA THR A 452 -0.64 -2.28 10.66
C THR A 452 -1.99 -1.85 11.22
N ASP A 453 -2.78 -2.84 11.64
CA ASP A 453 -4.02 -2.66 12.41
C ASP A 453 -3.79 -2.15 13.85
N ARG A 454 -2.53 -1.86 14.22
CA ARG A 454 -2.13 -1.27 15.50
C ARG A 454 -1.67 0.18 15.42
N GLY A 455 -1.67 0.77 14.22
CA GLY A 455 -1.18 2.13 14.03
C GLY A 455 0.33 2.24 13.86
N THR A 456 1.03 1.13 13.62
CA THR A 456 2.47 1.10 13.33
C THR A 456 2.72 1.01 11.82
N VAL A 457 3.93 1.42 11.40
CA VAL A 457 4.43 1.22 10.03
C VAL A 457 5.77 0.52 10.09
N GLN A 458 5.90 -0.60 9.39
CA GLN A 458 7.13 -1.36 9.25
C GLN A 458 7.82 -1.00 7.93
N LYS A 459 9.13 -0.78 7.99
CA LYS A 459 9.99 -0.60 6.81
C LYS A 459 10.73 -1.90 6.54
N VAL A 460 10.44 -2.53 5.41
CA VAL A 460 10.92 -3.87 5.07
C VAL A 460 11.67 -3.84 3.74
N ILE A 461 12.78 -4.56 3.66
CA ILE A 461 13.45 -4.89 2.40
C ILE A 461 13.54 -6.41 2.27
N VAL A 462 13.55 -6.88 1.03
CA VAL A 462 13.71 -8.30 0.73
C VAL A 462 14.94 -8.49 -0.15
N LEU A 463 15.87 -9.31 0.32
CA LEU A 463 17.17 -9.51 -0.32
C LEU A 463 17.32 -10.96 -0.78
N PRO A 464 17.99 -11.23 -1.90
CA PRO A 464 18.35 -12.61 -2.25
C PRO A 464 19.40 -13.13 -1.26
N LYS A 465 19.06 -14.22 -0.57
CA LYS A 465 19.99 -14.91 0.35
C LYS A 465 20.82 -15.93 -0.42
N ASP A 466 20.14 -16.78 -1.18
CA ASP A 466 20.70 -17.79 -2.10
C ASP A 466 19.92 -17.73 -3.43
N PRO A 467 20.36 -18.40 -4.52
CA PRO A 467 19.62 -18.39 -5.80
C PRO A 467 18.15 -18.82 -5.69
N THR A 468 17.81 -19.59 -4.66
CA THR A 468 16.47 -20.14 -4.44
C THR A 468 15.72 -19.46 -3.28
N SER A 469 16.40 -18.71 -2.40
CA SER A 469 15.83 -18.23 -1.14
C SER A 469 15.97 -16.70 -0.97
N MET A 470 14.95 -16.08 -0.39
CA MET A 470 14.94 -14.65 -0.07
C MET A 470 15.05 -14.46 1.44
N GLU A 471 15.76 -13.43 1.87
CA GLU A 471 15.86 -12.93 3.24
C GLU A 471 14.99 -11.67 3.37
N GLU A 472 13.99 -11.73 4.25
CA GLU A 472 13.19 -10.58 4.63
C GLU A 472 13.82 -9.87 5.83
N LEU A 473 14.01 -8.55 5.73
CA LEU A 473 14.59 -7.72 6.78
C LEU A 473 13.65 -6.57 7.13
N THR A 474 13.14 -6.56 8.35
CA THR A 474 12.48 -5.37 8.90
C THR A 474 13.53 -4.43 9.47
N LEU A 475 13.75 -3.32 8.77
CA LEU A 475 14.74 -2.31 9.12
C LEU A 475 14.32 -1.52 10.35
N GLU A 476 13.04 -1.15 10.43
CA GLU A 476 12.47 -0.42 11.55
C GLU A 476 10.94 -0.58 11.61
N GLU A 477 10.39 -0.41 12.80
CA GLU A 477 8.95 -0.24 13.04
C GLU A 477 8.72 1.09 13.76
N VAL A 478 7.78 1.90 13.25
CA VAL A 478 7.43 3.20 13.83
C VAL A 478 5.98 3.20 14.30
N GLU A 479 5.75 3.55 15.57
CA GLU A 479 4.41 3.72 16.13
C GLU A 479 3.84 5.09 15.75
N VAL A 480 3.16 5.15 14.61
CA VAL A 480 2.61 6.39 14.05
C VAL A 480 1.37 6.86 14.82
N PHE A 481 0.57 5.91 15.29
CA PHE A 481 -0.60 6.15 16.12
C PHE A 481 -0.68 5.14 17.25
N ARG A 482 -1.17 5.55 18.43
CA ARG A 482 -1.19 4.70 19.64
C ARG A 482 -2.20 3.54 19.59
N VAL A 483 -3.33 3.73 18.93
CA VAL A 483 -4.46 2.78 18.95
C VAL A 483 -5.29 2.71 17.65
N PRO A 484 -5.36 3.73 16.75
CA PRO A 484 -6.11 3.57 15.51
C PRO A 484 -5.26 2.88 14.42
N ALA A 485 -5.89 1.91 13.74
CA ALA A 485 -5.31 1.23 12.59
C ALA A 485 -4.93 2.20 11.47
N VAL A 486 -3.84 1.89 10.76
CA VAL A 486 -3.48 2.60 9.53
C VAL A 486 -4.53 2.29 8.47
N LYS A 487 -5.13 3.34 7.87
CA LYS A 487 -6.16 3.23 6.83
C LYS A 487 -5.58 3.38 5.43
N THR A 488 -4.85 4.47 5.20
CA THR A 488 -4.30 4.81 3.89
C THR A 488 -2.87 5.29 4.04
N MET A 489 -2.01 4.97 3.08
CA MET A 489 -0.66 5.51 3.00
C MET A 489 -0.37 6.07 1.61
N LYS A 490 0.40 7.15 1.57
CA LYS A 490 0.90 7.76 0.33
C LYS A 490 2.36 8.16 0.51
N ILE A 491 3.18 7.94 -0.52
CA ILE A 491 4.62 8.20 -0.48
C ILE A 491 5.02 9.28 -1.49
N SER A 492 5.91 10.18 -1.06
CA SER A 492 6.61 11.10 -1.95
C SER A 492 8.10 10.85 -1.86
N SER A 493 8.62 10.00 -2.75
CA SER A 493 10.07 9.71 -2.85
C SER A 493 10.87 10.98 -3.11
N LYS A 494 10.36 11.90 -3.95
CA LYS A 494 11.02 13.20 -4.22
C LYS A 494 11.20 14.05 -2.96
N ARG A 495 10.23 14.02 -2.04
CA ARG A 495 10.29 14.79 -0.78
C ARG A 495 10.83 13.99 0.40
N GLN A 496 11.09 12.69 0.21
CA GLN A 496 11.47 11.75 1.25
C GLN A 496 10.46 11.73 2.41
N GLN A 497 9.16 11.75 2.09
CA GLN A 497 8.07 11.74 3.07
C GLN A 497 7.07 10.62 2.82
N LEU A 498 6.56 10.06 3.91
CA LEU A 498 5.40 9.17 3.97
C LEU A 498 4.25 9.91 4.65
N TYR A 499 3.04 9.77 4.12
CA TYR A 499 1.81 10.31 4.70
C TYR A 499 0.91 9.14 5.09
N VAL A 500 0.65 8.99 6.38
CA VAL A 500 -0.07 7.84 6.96
C VAL A 500 -1.34 8.36 7.60
N SER A 501 -2.50 7.81 7.25
CA SER A 501 -3.77 8.21 7.85
C SER A 501 -4.43 7.10 8.66
N SER A 502 -5.27 7.50 9.61
CA SER A 502 -6.05 6.62 10.47
C SER A 502 -7.43 7.23 10.76
N ASP A 503 -8.20 6.63 11.67
CA ASP A 503 -9.42 7.26 12.16
C ASP A 503 -9.18 8.55 12.95
N ALA A 504 -8.00 8.72 13.54
CA ALA A 504 -7.71 9.83 14.43
C ALA A 504 -7.06 11.03 13.73
N GLY A 505 -6.35 10.81 12.63
CA GLY A 505 -5.59 11.88 11.99
C GLY A 505 -4.74 11.43 10.81
N LEU A 506 -3.92 12.37 10.34
CA LEU A 506 -2.86 12.16 9.37
C LEU A 506 -1.51 12.40 10.08
N THR A 507 -0.52 11.56 9.82
CA THR A 507 0.85 11.80 10.27
C THR A 507 1.80 11.80 9.08
N GLN A 508 2.56 12.89 8.92
CA GLN A 508 3.69 12.98 8.01
C GLN A 508 4.93 12.36 8.69
N VAL A 509 5.60 11.41 8.04
CA VAL A 509 6.74 10.67 8.59
C VAL A 509 7.90 10.71 7.60
N SER A 510 9.13 10.96 8.08
CA SER A 510 10.34 10.85 7.23
C SER A 510 10.59 9.40 6.80
N LEU A 511 11.02 9.18 5.54
CA LEU A 511 11.36 7.83 5.04
C LEU A 511 12.62 7.23 5.68
N HIS A 512 13.48 8.08 6.25
CA HIS A 512 14.70 7.67 6.90
C HIS A 512 14.99 8.52 8.14
N ARG A 513 15.77 7.94 9.06
CA ARG A 513 16.21 8.54 10.32
C ARG A 513 17.72 8.34 10.51
N CYS A 514 18.52 8.48 9.45
CA CYS A 514 19.93 8.11 9.42
C CYS A 514 20.77 8.67 10.58
N GLY A 515 20.48 9.91 11.02
CA GLY A 515 21.17 10.53 12.16
C GLY A 515 21.03 9.75 13.47
N VAL A 516 19.99 8.92 13.62
CA VAL A 516 19.83 8.03 14.77
C VAL A 516 20.97 7.03 14.86
N TYR A 517 21.53 6.56 13.75
CA TYR A 517 22.67 5.62 13.75
C TYR A 517 23.99 6.26 14.20
N GLY A 518 24.04 7.58 14.39
CA GLY A 518 25.16 8.26 15.03
C GLY A 518 26.41 8.39 14.16
N ARG A 519 27.58 8.50 14.83
CA ARG A 519 28.88 8.81 14.18
C ARG A 519 29.68 7.57 13.77
N ALA A 520 29.41 6.42 14.38
CA ALA A 520 30.17 5.21 14.11
C ALA A 520 29.82 4.65 12.72
N CYS A 521 30.84 4.42 11.90
CA CYS A 521 30.66 3.77 10.59
C CYS A 521 30.00 2.40 10.73
N SER A 522 30.39 1.64 11.78
CA SER A 522 29.84 0.32 12.05
C SER A 522 28.33 0.33 12.21
N ASP A 523 27.78 1.29 12.96
CA ASP A 523 26.36 1.35 13.27
C ASP A 523 25.54 1.71 12.02
N CYS A 524 26.06 2.64 11.21
CA CYS A 524 25.46 3.04 9.95
C CYS A 524 25.48 1.90 8.90
N CYS A 525 26.62 1.22 8.76
CA CYS A 525 26.77 0.09 7.86
C CYS A 525 25.89 -1.08 8.31
N LEU A 526 25.87 -1.34 9.62
CA LEU A 526 25.01 -2.35 10.19
C LEU A 526 23.57 -2.03 9.84
N ALA A 527 23.07 -0.80 9.93
CA ALA A 527 21.66 -0.45 9.68
C ALA A 527 21.05 -1.09 8.42
N ARG A 528 21.84 -1.35 7.36
CA ARG A 528 21.40 -1.94 6.07
C ARG A 528 20.24 -1.16 5.43
N ASP A 529 20.09 0.12 5.80
CA ASP A 529 19.04 1.00 5.28
C ASP A 529 19.52 1.63 3.96
N PRO A 530 18.85 1.37 2.82
CA PRO A 530 19.23 1.93 1.51
C PRO A 530 19.27 3.46 1.50
N TYR A 531 18.50 4.10 2.37
CA TYR A 531 18.47 5.56 2.48
C TYR A 531 19.64 6.13 3.28
N CYS A 532 20.44 5.31 3.98
CA CYS A 532 21.46 5.77 4.90
C CYS A 532 22.85 5.28 4.52
N ALA A 533 23.81 6.21 4.50
CA ALA A 533 25.21 5.92 4.25
C ALA A 533 26.09 6.72 5.21
N TRP A 534 27.23 6.15 5.60
CA TRP A 534 28.20 6.85 6.41
C TRP A 534 29.02 7.77 5.52
N ASP A 535 29.15 9.05 5.86
CA ASP A 535 29.71 10.08 4.98
C ASP A 535 31.20 10.40 5.18
N GLY A 536 31.82 9.87 6.23
CA GLY A 536 33.15 10.29 6.68
C GLY A 536 33.17 10.72 8.15
N GLU A 537 32.02 11.16 8.66
CA GLU A 537 31.87 11.70 10.01
C GLU A 537 30.66 11.10 10.73
N SER A 538 29.54 10.96 10.02
CA SER A 538 28.28 10.47 10.60
C SER A 538 27.43 9.69 9.61
N CYS A 539 26.41 9.01 10.12
CA CYS A 539 25.41 8.39 9.28
C CYS A 539 24.41 9.43 8.80
N SER A 540 24.36 9.63 7.48
CA SER A 540 23.52 10.64 6.85
C SER A 540 22.75 10.05 5.67
N ALA A 541 21.83 10.84 5.11
CA ALA A 541 21.02 10.42 3.97
C ALA A 541 21.92 10.12 2.76
N PHE A 542 21.67 9.00 2.10
CA PHE A 542 22.37 8.64 0.87
C PHE A 542 22.03 9.64 -0.23
N THR A 543 23.07 10.14 -0.91
CA THR A 543 22.92 10.96 -2.11
C THR A 543 23.83 10.43 -3.23
N PRO A 544 23.40 10.42 -4.50
CA PRO A 544 24.31 10.05 -5.59
C PRO A 544 25.36 11.17 -5.77
N SER A 545 26.58 11.00 -5.25
CA SER A 545 27.66 12.00 -5.35
C SER A 545 28.90 11.44 -6.06
N THR A 546 29.61 12.32 -6.77
CA THR A 546 30.84 12.02 -7.51
C THR A 546 32.07 11.85 -6.60
N LYS A 547 32.05 12.35 -5.35
CA LYS A 547 33.16 12.21 -4.38
C LYS A 547 33.04 10.90 -3.58
N ARG A 548 33.31 9.78 -4.25
CA ARG A 548 33.14 8.40 -3.75
C ARG A 548 34.00 7.99 -2.55
N ARG A 549 35.07 8.72 -2.20
CA ARG A 549 36.16 8.13 -1.39
C ARG A 549 35.83 7.85 0.08
N SER A 550 34.94 8.60 0.73
CA SER A 550 34.62 8.43 2.16
C SER A 550 33.30 7.71 2.45
N ARG A 551 32.42 7.52 1.44
CA ARG A 551 31.08 6.94 1.70
C ARG A 551 31.10 5.43 1.89
N ARG A 552 30.41 4.94 2.92
CA ARG A 552 30.30 3.52 3.26
C ARG A 552 28.85 3.14 3.50
N GLN A 553 28.39 2.14 2.76
CA GLN A 553 27.07 1.53 2.88
C GLN A 553 27.18 0.09 2.38
N ASP A 554 26.49 -0.83 3.04
CA ASP A 554 26.39 -2.23 2.62
C ASP A 554 25.02 -2.75 3.02
N VAL A 555 24.06 -2.57 2.12
CA VAL A 555 22.68 -3.02 2.33
C VAL A 555 22.61 -4.54 2.27
N LYS A 556 23.30 -5.14 1.29
CA LYS A 556 23.20 -6.58 1.01
C LYS A 556 23.75 -7.46 2.12
N HIS A 557 24.91 -7.12 2.69
CA HIS A 557 25.59 -7.97 3.67
C HIS A 557 25.68 -7.34 5.05
N GLY A 558 25.68 -6.00 5.14
CA GLY A 558 25.86 -5.28 6.40
C GLY A 558 27.18 -5.59 7.09
N ASP A 559 28.29 -5.68 6.35
CA ASP A 559 29.62 -6.05 6.89
C ASP A 559 30.49 -4.82 7.21
N PRO A 560 30.51 -4.35 8.47
CA PRO A 560 31.33 -3.21 8.86
C PRO A 560 32.84 -3.53 8.84
N LEU A 561 33.26 -4.80 8.94
CA LEU A 561 34.68 -5.16 8.96
C LEU A 561 35.33 -4.95 7.58
N ARG A 562 34.53 -5.08 6.52
CA ARG A 562 34.96 -4.77 5.15
C ARG A 562 34.78 -3.30 4.83
N GLN A 563 33.65 -2.69 5.23
CA GLN A 563 33.31 -1.32 4.84
C GLN A 563 34.02 -0.25 5.67
N CYS A 564 34.21 -0.47 6.97
CA CYS A 564 34.65 0.56 7.92
C CYS A 564 36.13 0.48 8.31
N ARG A 565 36.96 -0.23 7.54
CA ARG A 565 38.41 -0.33 7.82
C ARG A 565 39.04 1.07 7.88
N GLY A 566 39.64 1.40 9.03
CA GLY A 566 40.27 2.70 9.29
C GLY A 566 39.39 3.70 10.04
N PHE A 567 38.11 3.39 10.28
CA PHE A 567 37.14 4.27 10.96
C PHE A 567 36.56 3.62 12.23
N ASN A 568 37.33 2.72 12.85
CA ASN A 568 36.90 1.96 14.03
C ASN A 568 36.64 2.87 15.24
N ALA A 569 35.76 2.39 16.12
CA ALA A 569 35.17 3.11 17.25
C ALA A 569 36.17 3.93 18.10
N LYS A 570 35.69 5.07 18.60
CA LYS A 570 36.39 5.90 19.59
C LYS A 570 36.71 5.06 20.82
N GLU A 571 37.99 4.98 21.16
CA GLU A 571 38.44 4.46 22.45
C GLU A 571 38.09 5.48 23.54
N THR A 572 37.27 5.08 24.52
CA THR A 572 36.99 5.87 25.71
C THR A 572 37.88 5.40 26.84
N VAL A 573 38.80 6.25 27.28
CA VAL A 573 39.64 5.99 28.45
C VAL A 573 38.85 6.37 29.70
N GLN A 574 38.75 5.46 30.65
CA GLN A 574 38.25 5.74 31.99
C GLN A 574 39.35 5.56 33.02
N PHE A 575 39.42 6.48 33.97
CA PHE A 575 40.35 6.43 35.09
C PHE A 575 39.61 5.86 36.31
N GLY A 576 40.14 4.80 36.89
CA GLY A 576 39.65 4.20 38.14
C GLY A 576 40.68 4.38 39.26
N VAL A 577 40.20 4.50 40.50
CA VAL A 577 41.06 4.51 41.68
C VAL A 577 41.27 3.06 42.14
N GLU A 578 42.50 2.71 42.50
CA GLU A 578 42.83 1.37 43.02
C GLU A 578 41.94 1.01 44.22
N GLY A 579 41.28 -0.16 44.17
CA GLY A 579 40.32 -0.60 45.19
C GLY A 579 38.88 -0.06 45.03
N SER A 580 38.62 0.80 44.03
CA SER A 580 37.27 1.24 43.67
C SER A 580 36.70 0.48 42.48
N SER A 581 35.37 0.44 42.37
CA SER A 581 34.69 -0.19 41.22
C SER A 581 34.29 0.84 40.17
N THR A 582 34.64 0.59 38.91
CA THR A 582 34.24 1.45 37.78
C THR A 582 33.10 0.83 36.98
N PHE A 583 32.16 1.66 36.54
CA PHE A 583 31.01 1.26 35.73
C PHE A 583 31.25 1.54 34.25
N LEU A 584 31.30 0.47 33.45
CA LEU A 584 31.38 0.57 32.00
C LEU A 584 30.03 0.20 31.40
N GLU A 585 29.37 1.20 30.80
CA GLU A 585 28.08 1.03 30.16
C GLU A 585 28.24 0.62 28.70
N CYS A 586 27.48 -0.39 28.26
CA CYS A 586 27.33 -0.73 26.86
C CYS A 586 25.88 -1.13 26.60
N GLN A 587 25.08 -0.19 26.12
CA GLN A 587 23.69 -0.43 25.77
C GLN A 587 23.57 -0.63 24.26
N PRO A 588 23.25 -1.85 23.78
CA PRO A 588 23.05 -2.07 22.35
C PRO A 588 21.74 -1.43 21.90
N ARG A 589 21.75 -0.81 20.72
CA ARG A 589 20.54 -0.20 20.13
C ARG A 589 19.63 -1.20 19.44
N SER A 590 20.19 -2.31 18.97
CA SER A 590 19.41 -3.37 18.32
C SER A 590 19.02 -4.43 19.35
N PRO A 591 17.73 -4.81 19.44
CA PRO A 591 17.30 -5.92 20.28
C PRO A 591 17.85 -7.27 19.80
N GLN A 592 18.43 -7.33 18.59
CA GLN A 592 19.11 -8.50 18.04
C GLN A 592 20.60 -8.57 18.43
N ALA A 593 21.11 -7.60 19.18
CA ALA A 593 22.50 -7.57 19.59
C ALA A 593 22.80 -8.54 20.72
N THR A 594 23.96 -9.19 20.66
CA THR A 594 24.55 -9.86 21.83
C THR A 594 25.83 -9.13 22.23
N VAL A 595 25.85 -8.61 23.45
CA VAL A 595 27.00 -7.87 23.99
C VAL A 595 27.96 -8.85 24.65
N LYS A 596 29.24 -8.77 24.29
CA LYS A 596 30.32 -9.55 24.91
C LYS A 596 31.40 -8.62 25.40
N TRP A 597 31.74 -8.73 26.68
CA TRP A 597 32.84 -7.99 27.29
C TRP A 597 34.13 -8.80 27.18
N LEU A 598 35.17 -8.20 26.59
CA LEU A 598 36.51 -8.78 26.53
C LEU A 598 37.45 -7.92 27.37
N PHE A 599 38.27 -8.57 28.19
CA PHE A 599 39.37 -7.90 28.87
C PHE A 599 40.70 -8.48 28.38
N GLN A 600 41.70 -7.61 28.25
CA GLN A 600 43.04 -7.97 27.82
C GLN A 600 44.03 -7.64 28.93
N ARG A 601 44.73 -8.65 29.41
CA ARG A 601 45.86 -8.52 30.34
C ARG A 601 47.04 -9.32 29.79
N GLU A 602 48.21 -8.69 29.75
CA GLU A 602 49.47 -9.32 29.28
C GLU A 602 49.33 -9.96 27.89
N GLY A 603 48.69 -9.26 26.95
CA GLY A 603 48.53 -9.73 25.57
C GLY A 603 47.48 -10.83 25.35
N LYS A 604 46.95 -11.47 26.41
CA LYS A 604 45.90 -12.49 26.30
C LYS A 604 44.52 -11.88 26.48
N ARG A 605 43.67 -12.02 25.45
CA ARG A 605 42.24 -11.63 25.50
C ARG A 605 41.43 -12.74 26.14
N LYS A 606 40.61 -12.40 27.14
CA LYS A 606 39.69 -13.33 27.81
C LYS A 606 38.26 -12.77 27.82
N LEU A 607 37.30 -13.66 27.63
CA LEU A 607 35.87 -13.35 27.76
C LEU A 607 35.52 -13.17 29.24
N VAL A 608 34.86 -12.08 29.59
CA VAL A 608 34.33 -11.86 30.93
C VAL A 608 33.10 -12.76 31.12
N ARG A 609 33.24 -13.81 31.94
CA ARG A 609 32.15 -14.75 32.27
C ARG A 609 31.26 -14.18 33.39
N LYS A 610 30.35 -13.25 33.09
CA LYS A 610 29.23 -12.90 33.98
C LYS A 610 27.91 -12.78 33.21
N LYS A 611 26.82 -13.22 33.85
CA LYS A 611 25.49 -13.50 33.29
C LYS A 611 24.53 -12.29 33.18
N ARG A 612 25.02 -11.05 33.27
CA ARG A 612 24.17 -9.84 33.15
C ARG A 612 24.90 -8.75 32.36
N GLU A 613 24.13 -7.89 31.70
CA GLU A 613 24.53 -6.72 30.89
C GLU A 613 25.44 -5.70 31.61
N VAL A 614 25.74 -5.94 32.89
CA VAL A 614 26.51 -5.09 33.78
C VAL A 614 27.78 -5.83 34.23
N SER A 615 28.94 -5.32 33.82
CA SER A 615 30.23 -5.76 34.34
C SER A 615 30.68 -4.80 35.44
N ARG A 616 30.57 -5.21 36.72
CA ARG A 616 31.35 -4.59 37.80
C ARG A 616 32.76 -5.17 37.75
N ILE A 617 33.72 -4.31 37.45
CA ILE A 617 35.14 -4.64 37.48
C ILE A 617 35.65 -4.09 38.80
N PHE A 618 36.20 -4.98 39.62
CA PHE A 618 36.86 -4.68 40.88
C PHE A 618 38.36 -4.53 40.63
#